data_AF-A0A1U8NXZ6-F1
#
_entry.id   AF-A0A1U8NXZ6-F1
#
_cell.length_a   1.000
_cell.length_b   1.000
_cell.length_c   1.000
_cell.angle_alpha   90.00
_cell.angle_beta   90.00
_cell.angle_gamma   90.00
#
_symmetry.space_group_name_H-M   'P 1'
#
loop_
_entity.id
_entity.type
_entity.pdbx_description
1 polymer ?
#
loop_
_entity_poly.entity_id
_entity_poly.type
_entity_poly.pdbx_seq_one_letter_code
_entity_poly.pdbx_strand_id
1 'polypeptide(L)'
;MSLAALTLSSPLTVSTTTKQKPRPPHYPRPKITCSSLTTQSAKQHLLNLISDQERGLKTQNDTNKRDSIIKAIDAMAVLGRNTVTTGDSLSATWRLLWTTEKEQLFIIEKAYLFGTQAGDVLQVIDVDNKTLNNVITFPPDGVFFVRSSIEIASSQRVNFKFTSAVLRGKNWEFPLPPFGQGWFETVYLDDEIRVVKDIRDDYLVVERAPYNWKE
;
A
#
# COMPACT_ATOMS: atom_id res chain seq x y z
N MET A 1 -50.13 62.39 -54.74
CA MET A 1 -49.39 61.13 -55.01
C MET A 1 -48.16 61.49 -55.82
N SER A 2 -46.99 61.07 -55.33
CA SER A 2 -45.69 61.70 -55.61
C SER A 2 -45.03 61.24 -56.92
N LEU A 3 -44.22 62.15 -57.46
CA LEU A 3 -43.35 62.11 -58.64
C LEU A 3 -42.12 61.18 -58.52
N ALA A 4 -41.58 60.81 -59.70
CA ALA A 4 -40.14 60.77 -60.11
C ALA A 4 -39.18 59.82 -59.37
N ALA A 5 -38.03 59.37 -59.87
CA ALA A 5 -37.37 59.26 -61.18
C ALA A 5 -36.12 58.35 -60.99
N LEU A 6 -35.62 57.78 -62.11
CA LEU A 6 -34.23 57.48 -62.50
C LEU A 6 -33.10 57.26 -61.44
N THR A 7 -32.32 56.19 -61.67
CA THR A 7 -30.83 56.10 -61.79
C THR A 7 -30.04 55.08 -60.92
N LEU A 8 -29.05 54.44 -61.59
CA LEU A 8 -27.66 54.07 -61.19
C LEU A 8 -27.41 53.01 -60.09
N SER A 9 -26.85 51.84 -60.44
CA SER A 9 -25.42 51.42 -60.31
C SER A 9 -25.15 50.58 -59.04
N SER A 10 -24.62 49.34 -59.09
CA SER A 10 -23.19 48.96 -58.92
C SER A 10 -23.07 47.51 -58.34
N PRO A 11 -21.87 46.87 -58.28
CA PRO A 11 -21.69 45.45 -58.66
C PRO A 11 -21.32 44.44 -57.54
N LEU A 12 -21.22 43.16 -57.97
CA LEU A 12 -20.34 42.05 -57.51
C LEU A 12 -20.34 41.64 -56.03
N THR A 13 -20.59 40.35 -55.74
CA THR A 13 -19.61 39.48 -55.05
C THR A 13 -19.93 38.00 -55.30
N VAL A 14 -18.96 37.27 -55.87
CA VAL A 14 -18.95 35.81 -56.00
C VAL A 14 -18.41 35.22 -54.70
N SER A 15 -19.17 34.32 -54.06
CA SER A 15 -18.71 33.53 -52.92
C SER A 15 -18.44 32.10 -53.34
N THR A 16 -17.19 31.80 -53.68
CA THR A 16 -16.68 30.44 -53.89
C THR A 16 -16.63 29.68 -52.57
N THR A 17 -17.36 28.56 -52.48
CA THR A 17 -17.35 27.64 -51.34
C THR A 17 -16.26 26.57 -51.56
N THR A 18 -15.18 26.62 -50.78
CA THR A 18 -14.16 25.56 -50.73
C THR A 18 -14.55 24.52 -49.68
N LYS A 19 -14.84 23.28 -50.11
CA LYS A 19 -15.07 22.12 -49.24
C LYS A 19 -13.77 21.73 -48.54
N GLN A 20 -13.71 21.83 -47.21
CA GLN A 20 -12.62 21.30 -46.39
C GLN A 20 -12.80 19.80 -46.13
N LYS A 21 -11.71 19.05 -46.20
CA LYS A 21 -11.64 17.60 -45.99
C LYS A 21 -11.54 17.28 -44.47
N PRO A 22 -12.15 16.20 -43.95
CA PRO A 22 -12.17 15.93 -42.50
C PRO A 22 -10.79 15.51 -41.99
N ARG A 23 -10.37 16.04 -40.82
CA ARG A 23 -9.18 15.60 -40.08
C ARG A 23 -9.42 14.24 -39.42
N PRO A 24 -8.41 13.35 -39.33
CA PRO A 24 -8.53 12.08 -38.63
C PRO A 24 -8.63 12.29 -37.11
N PRO A 25 -9.26 11.37 -36.37
CA PRO A 25 -9.41 11.47 -34.93
C PRO A 25 -8.04 11.36 -34.24
N HIS A 26 -7.73 12.36 -33.42
CA HIS A 26 -6.52 12.38 -32.60
C HIS A 26 -6.77 11.50 -31.37
N TYR A 27 -6.19 10.29 -31.34
CA TYR A 27 -6.15 9.50 -30.10
C TYR A 27 -5.17 10.17 -29.12
N PRO A 28 -5.60 10.56 -27.91
CA PRO A 28 -4.68 11.11 -26.92
C PRO A 28 -3.75 10.00 -26.42
N ARG A 29 -2.43 10.22 -26.55
CA ARG A 29 -1.43 9.36 -25.90
C ARG A 29 -1.50 9.58 -24.38
N PRO A 30 -1.40 8.51 -23.56
CA PRO A 30 -1.36 8.67 -22.11
C PRO A 30 -0.14 9.51 -21.72
N LYS A 31 -0.35 10.63 -21.04
CA LYS A 31 0.73 11.42 -20.43
C LYS A 31 1.12 10.72 -19.14
N ILE A 32 2.25 10.02 -19.14
CA ILE A 32 2.86 9.52 -17.91
C ILE A 32 3.38 10.74 -17.15
N THR A 33 2.70 11.09 -16.06
CA THR A 33 3.04 12.26 -15.23
C THR A 33 4.34 11.99 -14.49
N CYS A 34 5.26 12.97 -14.46
CA CYS A 34 6.58 12.89 -13.81
C CYS A 34 6.53 12.35 -12.35
N SER A 35 5.44 12.63 -11.62
CA SER A 35 5.20 12.11 -10.27
C SER A 35 5.15 10.59 -10.19
N SER A 36 4.53 9.92 -11.18
CA SER A 36 4.41 8.45 -11.20
C SER A 36 5.76 7.74 -11.38
N LEU A 37 6.65 8.30 -12.19
CA LEU A 37 8.00 7.75 -12.41
C LEU A 37 8.87 7.91 -11.17
N THR A 38 8.79 9.06 -10.49
CA THR A 38 9.49 9.29 -9.23
C THR A 38 9.03 8.31 -8.15
N THR A 39 7.72 8.11 -8.01
CA THR A 39 7.17 7.13 -7.06
C THR A 39 7.63 5.71 -7.36
N GLN A 40 7.58 5.30 -8.63
CA GLN A 40 8.04 3.97 -9.02
C GLN A 40 9.54 3.77 -8.72
N SER A 41 10.37 4.79 -9.01
CA SER A 41 11.80 4.73 -8.71
C SER A 41 12.09 4.65 -7.21
N ALA A 42 11.37 5.40 -6.38
CA ALA A 42 11.52 5.37 -4.93
C ALA A 42 11.09 4.01 -4.34
N LYS A 43 9.96 3.47 -4.83
CA LYS A 43 9.47 2.13 -4.48
C LYS A 43 10.50 1.07 -4.84
N GLN A 44 11.00 1.07 -6.08
CA GLN A 44 12.00 0.10 -6.52
C GLN A 44 13.29 0.20 -5.68
N HIS A 45 13.72 1.41 -5.33
CA HIS A 45 14.87 1.62 -4.47
C HIS A 45 14.66 1.00 -3.07
N LEU A 46 13.50 1.24 -2.44
CA LEU A 46 13.16 0.63 -1.16
C LEU A 46 13.15 -0.90 -1.25
N LEU A 47 12.48 -1.46 -2.25
CA LEU A 47 12.40 -2.92 -2.46
C LEU A 47 13.79 -3.54 -2.66
N ASN A 48 14.66 -2.89 -3.43
CA ASN A 48 16.03 -3.35 -3.61
C ASN A 48 16.80 -3.37 -2.28
N LEU A 49 16.64 -2.33 -1.44
CA LEU A 49 17.34 -2.25 -0.15
C LEU A 49 16.94 -3.35 0.83
N ILE A 50 15.69 -3.81 0.79
CA ILE A 50 15.16 -4.81 1.73
C ILE A 50 15.22 -6.26 1.21
N SER A 51 15.43 -6.46 -0.10
CA SER A 51 15.29 -7.76 -0.78
C SER A 51 16.10 -8.92 -0.18
N ASP A 52 17.27 -8.63 0.38
CA ASP A 52 18.21 -9.60 0.94
C ASP A 52 18.30 -9.54 2.48
N GLN A 53 17.41 -8.78 3.14
CA GLN A 53 17.49 -8.46 4.57
C GLN A 53 16.76 -9.45 5.49
N GLU A 54 16.24 -10.56 4.94
CA GLU A 54 15.60 -11.65 5.70
C GLU A 54 14.50 -11.13 6.66
N ARG A 55 13.53 -10.40 6.10
CA ARG A 55 12.43 -9.75 6.84
C ARG A 55 12.86 -8.72 7.89
N GLY A 56 14.14 -8.37 7.93
CA GLY A 56 14.71 -7.40 8.88
C GLY A 56 15.74 -7.99 9.84
N LEU A 57 15.92 -9.32 9.86
CA LEU A 57 16.86 -9.99 10.76
C LEU A 57 18.30 -9.48 10.59
N LYS A 58 18.76 -9.29 9.35
CA LYS A 58 20.13 -8.79 9.08
C LYS A 58 20.32 -7.36 9.53
N THR A 59 19.31 -6.51 9.36
CA THR A 59 19.36 -5.08 9.70
C THR A 59 19.29 -4.80 11.20
N GLN A 60 18.93 -5.78 12.04
CA GLN A 60 18.95 -5.60 13.49
C GLN A 60 20.35 -5.23 14.02
N ASN A 61 21.38 -5.81 13.40
CA ASN A 61 22.78 -5.64 13.80
C ASN A 61 23.57 -4.72 12.85
N ASP A 62 22.92 -4.13 11.85
CA ASP A 62 23.52 -3.20 10.88
C ASP A 62 22.75 -1.88 10.87
N THR A 63 23.16 -0.97 11.74
CA THR A 63 22.55 0.36 11.87
C THR A 63 22.65 1.17 10.59
N ASN A 64 23.77 1.12 9.86
CA ASN A 64 23.95 1.91 8.63
C ASN A 64 22.98 1.47 7.53
N LYS A 65 22.80 0.15 7.38
CA LYS A 65 21.84 -0.41 6.42
C LYS A 65 20.40 -0.10 6.86
N ARG A 66 20.09 -0.26 8.16
CA ARG A 66 18.78 0.09 8.72
C ARG A 66 18.43 1.55 8.48
N ASP A 67 19.34 2.47 8.75
CA ASP A 67 19.14 3.90 8.56
C ASP A 67 18.94 4.24 7.07
N SER A 68 19.64 3.55 6.18
CA SER A 68 19.44 3.70 4.73
C SER A 68 18.04 3.26 4.28
N ILE A 69 17.49 2.19 4.87
CA ILE A 69 16.11 1.72 4.61
C ILE A 69 15.09 2.70 5.19
N ILE A 70 15.28 3.17 6.43
CA ILE A 70 14.39 4.16 7.05
C ILE A 70 14.35 5.44 6.20
N LYS A 71 15.50 5.89 5.69
CA LYS A 71 15.56 7.06 4.79
C LYS A 71 14.79 6.85 3.48
N ALA A 72 14.79 5.63 2.94
CA ALA A 72 13.96 5.28 1.78
C ALA A 72 12.46 5.22 2.14
N ILE A 73 12.11 4.74 3.33
CA ILE A 73 10.74 4.77 3.86
C ILE A 73 10.25 6.22 4.03
N ASP A 74 11.07 7.12 4.57
CA ASP A 74 10.73 8.54 4.69
C ASP A 74 10.46 9.19 3.33
N ALA A 75 11.24 8.82 2.30
CA ALA A 75 10.99 9.27 0.93
C ALA A 75 9.63 8.76 0.40
N MET A 76 9.27 7.51 0.69
CA MET A 76 7.93 6.97 0.36
C MET A 76 6.82 7.69 1.12
N ALA A 77 7.03 8.02 2.40
CA ALA A 77 6.06 8.76 3.21
C ALA A 77 5.82 10.18 2.67
N VAL A 78 6.86 10.85 2.14
CA VAL A 78 6.70 12.14 1.46
C VAL A 78 5.82 12.01 0.22
N LEU A 79 6.01 10.94 -0.57
CA LEU A 79 5.23 10.68 -1.79
C LEU A 79 3.77 10.28 -1.48
N GLY A 80 3.55 9.55 -0.40
CA GLY A 80 2.22 9.15 0.07
C GLY A 80 1.50 10.21 0.90
N ARG A 81 2.11 11.38 1.15
CA ARG A 81 1.50 12.45 1.94
C ARG A 81 0.17 12.90 1.31
N ASN A 82 -0.82 13.16 2.15
CA ASN A 82 -2.17 13.60 1.76
C ASN A 82 -2.94 12.58 0.89
N THR A 83 -2.51 11.33 0.85
CA THR A 83 -3.30 10.24 0.25
C THR A 83 -4.22 9.61 1.31
N VAL A 84 -5.30 8.97 0.85
CA VAL A 84 -6.15 8.15 1.70
C VAL A 84 -5.67 6.71 1.58
N THR A 85 -5.17 6.16 2.67
CA THR A 85 -4.66 4.77 2.76
C THR A 85 -5.50 3.89 3.67
N THR A 86 -6.65 4.40 4.11
CA THR A 86 -7.62 3.72 4.99
C THR A 86 -8.92 3.32 4.29
N GLY A 87 -8.98 3.45 2.96
CA GLY A 87 -10.11 2.98 2.15
C GLY A 87 -10.00 1.51 1.75
N ASP A 88 -10.86 1.06 0.83
CA ASP A 88 -11.02 -0.34 0.42
C ASP A 88 -9.73 -1.02 -0.03
N SER A 89 -8.78 -0.27 -0.60
CA SER A 89 -7.48 -0.79 -1.01
C SER A 89 -6.63 -1.32 0.15
N LEU A 90 -6.91 -0.91 1.39
CA LEU A 90 -6.27 -1.43 2.59
C LEU A 90 -6.74 -2.86 2.93
N SER A 91 -7.98 -3.22 2.54
CA SER A 91 -8.53 -4.55 2.76
C SER A 91 -7.78 -5.58 1.91
N ALA A 92 -6.97 -6.42 2.55
CA ALA A 92 -6.13 -7.42 1.89
C ALA A 92 -5.50 -8.39 2.89
N THR A 93 -4.89 -9.45 2.36
CA THR A 93 -3.80 -10.15 3.05
C THR A 93 -2.49 -9.48 2.67
N TRP A 94 -1.78 -8.93 3.67
CA TRP A 94 -0.49 -8.28 3.49
C TRP A 94 0.63 -9.14 4.06
N ARG A 95 1.64 -9.47 3.26
CA ARG A 95 2.77 -10.31 3.63
C ARG A 95 4.02 -9.49 3.91
N LEU A 96 4.67 -9.79 5.04
CA LEU A 96 5.86 -9.07 5.49
C LEU A 96 7.05 -9.25 4.55
N LEU A 97 7.58 -8.12 4.07
CA LEU A 97 8.87 -8.06 3.37
C LEU A 97 10.00 -7.64 4.31
N TRP A 98 9.75 -6.69 5.21
CA TRP A 98 10.74 -6.15 6.13
C TRP A 98 10.08 -5.42 7.31
N THR A 99 10.65 -5.54 8.52
CA THR A 99 10.21 -4.80 9.71
C THR A 99 11.38 -4.45 10.64
N THR A 100 11.17 -3.45 11.51
CA THR A 100 12.02 -3.18 12.69
C THR A 100 11.46 -3.77 13.99
N GLU A 101 10.23 -4.30 13.98
CA GLU A 101 9.55 -4.78 15.18
C GLU A 101 10.28 -5.97 15.82
N LYS A 102 10.88 -5.72 16.99
CA LYS A 102 11.73 -6.68 17.69
C LYS A 102 11.00 -7.95 18.08
N GLU A 103 9.75 -7.85 18.52
CA GLU A 103 8.98 -9.02 18.94
C GLU A 103 8.66 -9.95 17.77
N GLN A 104 8.31 -9.39 16.60
CA GLN A 104 8.11 -10.19 15.38
C GLN A 104 9.42 -10.83 14.94
N LEU A 105 10.51 -10.04 14.88
CA LEU A 105 11.83 -10.55 14.51
C LEU A 105 12.31 -11.65 15.46
N PHE A 106 12.04 -11.52 16.76
CA PHE A 106 12.36 -12.55 17.75
C PHE A 106 11.63 -13.87 17.46
N ILE A 107 10.33 -13.82 17.16
CA ILE A 107 9.57 -15.03 16.80
C ILE A 107 10.12 -15.67 15.52
N ILE A 108 10.42 -14.84 14.51
CA ILE A 108 11.00 -15.31 13.24
C ILE A 108 12.36 -15.98 13.48
N GLU A 109 13.23 -15.32 14.25
CA GLU A 109 14.58 -15.80 14.53
C GLU A 109 14.56 -17.09 15.37
N LYS A 110 13.67 -17.19 16.36
CA LYS A 110 13.67 -18.27 17.35
C LYS A 110 12.77 -19.46 17.00
N ALA A 111 12.03 -19.42 15.90
CA ALA A 111 11.15 -20.52 15.47
C ALA A 111 11.85 -21.89 15.44
N TYR A 112 13.15 -21.93 15.07
CA TYR A 112 13.95 -23.17 15.03
C TYR A 112 14.11 -23.85 16.40
N LEU A 113 14.03 -23.10 17.50
CA LEU A 113 14.08 -23.67 18.85
C LEU A 113 12.87 -24.56 19.15
N PHE A 114 11.80 -24.44 18.38
CA PHE A 114 10.58 -25.24 18.47
C PHE A 114 10.49 -26.30 17.35
N GLY A 115 11.60 -26.58 16.66
CA GLY A 115 11.66 -27.59 15.59
C GLY A 115 10.93 -27.19 14.31
N THR A 116 10.67 -25.90 14.10
CA THR A 116 9.99 -25.35 12.92
C THR A 116 10.73 -24.12 12.37
N GLN A 117 10.23 -23.52 11.31
CA GLN A 117 10.69 -22.23 10.82
C GLN A 117 9.48 -21.30 10.69
N ALA A 118 9.68 -20.00 10.84
CA ALA A 118 8.64 -19.04 10.53
C ALA A 118 8.41 -19.01 9.00
N GLY A 119 7.21 -19.38 8.58
CA GLY A 119 6.71 -19.27 7.22
C GLY A 119 6.37 -17.82 6.88
N ASP A 120 5.18 -17.60 6.33
CA ASP A 120 4.67 -16.26 6.07
C ASP A 120 4.27 -15.54 7.37
N VAL A 121 4.57 -14.25 7.41
CA VAL A 121 4.10 -13.30 8.43
C VAL A 121 3.15 -12.35 7.73
N LEU A 122 1.89 -12.32 8.18
CA LEU A 122 0.79 -11.66 7.50
C LEU A 122 0.07 -10.67 8.41
N GLN A 123 -0.49 -9.64 7.81
CA GLN A 123 -1.56 -8.83 8.38
C GLN A 123 -2.76 -8.91 7.45
N VAL A 124 -3.84 -9.54 7.91
CA VAL A 124 -5.10 -9.64 7.17
C VAL A 124 -6.01 -8.54 7.68
N ILE A 125 -6.33 -7.57 6.83
CA ILE A 125 -7.13 -6.41 7.17
C ILE A 125 -8.44 -6.47 6.39
N ASP A 126 -9.53 -6.20 7.09
CA ASP A 126 -10.86 -6.01 6.52
C ASP A 126 -11.46 -4.73 7.12
N VAL A 127 -11.45 -3.66 6.33
CA VAL A 127 -11.91 -2.33 6.75
C VAL A 127 -13.41 -2.34 7.03
N ASP A 128 -14.20 -3.02 6.20
CA ASP A 128 -15.67 -3.06 6.31
C ASP A 128 -16.10 -3.79 7.58
N ASN A 129 -15.50 -4.95 7.84
CA ASN A 129 -15.76 -5.74 9.05
C ASN A 129 -14.99 -5.23 10.28
N LYS A 130 -14.17 -4.18 10.14
CA LYS A 130 -13.36 -3.59 11.21
C LYS A 130 -12.46 -4.61 11.90
N THR A 131 -11.80 -5.47 11.12
CA THR A 131 -10.88 -6.49 11.66
C THR A 131 -9.46 -6.34 11.14
N LEU A 132 -8.51 -6.72 11.99
CA LEU A 132 -7.10 -6.92 11.64
C LEU A 132 -6.59 -8.17 12.36
N ASN A 133 -6.04 -9.11 11.59
CA ASN A 133 -5.42 -10.32 12.12
C ASN A 133 -3.93 -10.31 11.78
N ASN A 134 -3.08 -10.31 12.81
CA ASN A 134 -1.65 -10.58 12.63
C ASN A 134 -1.46 -12.10 12.65
N VAL A 135 -0.69 -12.64 11.72
CA VAL A 135 -0.50 -14.09 11.56
C VAL A 135 0.98 -14.38 11.34
N ILE A 136 1.52 -15.38 12.03
CA ILE A 136 2.83 -15.98 11.75
C ILE A 136 2.57 -17.47 11.56
N THR A 137 2.85 -17.98 10.37
CA THR A 137 2.72 -19.41 10.07
C THR A 137 4.00 -20.16 10.45
N PHE A 138 3.85 -21.42 10.85
CA PHE A 138 4.93 -22.33 11.21
C PHE A 138 4.70 -23.67 10.51
N PRO A 139 5.28 -23.90 9.32
CA PRO A 139 5.09 -25.13 8.59
C PRO A 139 5.52 -26.37 9.41
N PRO A 140 4.85 -27.52 9.21
CA PRO A 140 3.74 -27.74 8.28
C PRO A 140 2.36 -27.31 8.79
N ASP A 141 2.12 -27.33 10.11
CA ASP A 141 0.76 -27.32 10.67
C ASP A 141 0.55 -26.28 11.81
N GLY A 142 1.43 -25.28 11.94
CA GLY A 142 1.42 -24.31 13.04
C GLY A 142 1.06 -22.88 12.62
N VAL A 143 0.42 -22.15 13.53
CA VAL A 143 0.13 -20.72 13.36
C VAL A 143 0.06 -20.00 14.71
N PHE A 144 0.73 -18.86 14.82
CA PHE A 144 0.45 -17.87 15.85
C PHE A 144 -0.36 -16.75 15.21
N PHE A 145 -1.53 -16.44 15.74
CA PHE A 145 -2.31 -15.34 15.20
C PHE A 145 -3.02 -14.55 16.29
N VAL A 146 -3.11 -13.25 16.06
CA VAL A 146 -3.66 -12.26 16.98
C VAL A 146 -4.77 -11.53 16.26
N ARG A 147 -6.00 -11.68 16.75
CA ARG A 147 -7.17 -10.97 16.24
C ARG A 147 -7.28 -9.60 16.90
N SER A 148 -7.72 -8.63 16.12
CA SER A 148 -7.90 -7.26 16.54
C SER A 148 -9.16 -6.65 15.93
N SER A 149 -9.82 -5.79 16.68
CA SER A 149 -10.76 -4.82 16.12
C SER A 149 -10.00 -3.58 15.66
N ILE A 150 -10.43 -2.94 14.58
CA ILE A 150 -9.85 -1.67 14.10
C ILE A 150 -10.86 -0.52 14.06
N GLU A 151 -10.33 0.70 14.12
CA GLU A 151 -11.07 1.95 13.95
C GLU A 151 -10.26 2.92 13.08
N ILE A 152 -10.90 3.49 12.06
CA ILE A 152 -10.27 4.50 11.21
C ILE A 152 -10.20 5.83 11.98
N ALA A 153 -8.99 6.26 12.31
CA ALA A 153 -8.75 7.49 13.06
C ALA A 153 -8.47 8.70 12.16
N SER A 154 -7.92 8.47 10.96
CA SER A 154 -7.69 9.50 9.95
C SER A 154 -7.59 8.92 8.54
N SER A 155 -7.22 9.74 7.55
CA SER A 155 -6.97 9.28 6.18
C SER A 155 -5.83 8.27 6.05
N GLN A 156 -4.91 8.20 7.03
CA GLN A 156 -3.79 7.27 7.02
C GLN A 156 -3.64 6.44 8.30
N ARG A 157 -4.31 6.83 9.40
CA ARG A 157 -4.17 6.18 10.71
C ARG A 157 -5.33 5.23 11.01
N VAL A 158 -4.96 4.05 11.49
CA VAL A 158 -5.87 3.02 11.99
C VAL A 158 -5.49 2.69 13.42
N ASN A 159 -6.44 2.81 14.34
CA ASN A 159 -6.32 2.30 15.69
C ASN A 159 -6.67 0.81 15.69
N PHE A 160 -6.01 0.02 16.53
CA PHE A 160 -6.34 -1.38 16.74
C PHE A 160 -6.36 -1.72 18.23
N LYS A 161 -7.14 -2.74 18.57
CA LYS A 161 -7.17 -3.35 19.90
C LYS A 161 -7.19 -4.86 19.76
N PHE A 162 -6.28 -5.55 20.45
CA PHE A 162 -6.26 -7.00 20.43
C PHE A 162 -7.46 -7.57 21.17
N THR A 163 -8.07 -8.60 20.59
CA THR A 163 -9.27 -9.26 21.10
C THR A 163 -9.00 -10.73 21.45
N SER A 164 -8.04 -11.37 20.79
CA SER A 164 -7.59 -12.73 21.11
C SER A 164 -6.20 -12.98 20.53
N ALA A 165 -5.42 -13.81 21.20
CA ALA A 165 -4.18 -14.36 20.66
C ALA A 165 -4.20 -15.87 20.81
N VAL A 166 -3.79 -16.59 19.78
CA VAL A 166 -3.85 -18.05 19.75
C VAL A 166 -2.59 -18.59 19.09
N LEU A 167 -1.96 -19.56 19.74
CA LEU A 167 -0.96 -20.42 19.12
C LEU A 167 -1.62 -21.78 18.85
N ARG A 168 -1.67 -22.19 17.59
CA ARG A 168 -2.28 -23.45 17.15
C ARG A 168 -1.24 -24.32 16.45
N GLY A 169 -1.30 -25.61 16.71
CA GLY A 169 -0.61 -26.65 15.95
C GLY A 169 -1.61 -27.68 15.42
N LYS A 170 -1.11 -28.76 14.80
CA LYS A 170 -1.92 -29.78 14.11
C LYS A 170 -3.17 -30.26 14.88
N ASN A 171 -3.01 -30.54 16.17
CA ASN A 171 -4.06 -31.13 17.02
C ASN A 171 -4.18 -30.44 18.38
N TRP A 172 -3.70 -29.20 18.50
CA TRP A 172 -3.75 -28.47 19.76
C TRP A 172 -3.89 -26.97 19.52
N GLU A 173 -4.53 -26.30 20.46
CA GLU A 173 -4.67 -24.85 20.48
C GLU A 173 -4.36 -24.36 21.89
N PHE A 174 -3.55 -23.32 21.97
CA PHE A 174 -3.19 -22.67 23.22
C PHE A 174 -3.59 -21.19 23.16
N PRO A 175 -4.63 -20.77 23.90
CA PRO A 175 -4.99 -19.37 23.99
C PRO A 175 -3.92 -18.62 24.75
N LEU A 176 -3.50 -17.49 24.19
CA LEU A 176 -2.59 -16.55 24.82
C LEU A 176 -3.40 -15.34 25.26
N PRO A 177 -3.13 -14.78 26.46
CA PRO A 177 -3.78 -13.55 26.89
C PRO A 177 -3.58 -12.43 25.84
N PRO A 178 -4.66 -11.86 25.28
CA PRO A 178 -4.53 -10.74 24.36
C PRO A 178 -4.26 -9.47 25.17
N PHE A 179 -3.11 -8.85 24.93
CA PHE A 179 -2.78 -7.58 25.56
C PHE A 179 -2.21 -6.62 24.55
N GLY A 180 -2.82 -5.45 24.45
CA GLY A 180 -2.31 -4.39 23.61
C GLY A 180 -3.39 -3.71 22.82
N GLN A 181 -3.16 -2.43 22.63
CA GLN A 181 -3.83 -1.59 21.67
C GLN A 181 -2.78 -0.63 21.15
N GLY A 182 -3.02 -0.09 19.97
CA GLY A 182 -2.08 0.82 19.35
C GLY A 182 -2.68 1.44 18.12
N TRP A 183 -1.82 2.02 17.31
CA TRP A 183 -2.17 2.51 16.00
C TRP A 183 -1.04 2.24 15.03
N PHE A 184 -1.39 2.19 13.76
CA PHE A 184 -0.43 2.27 12.67
C PHE A 184 -0.88 3.33 11.67
N GLU A 185 0.08 3.94 11.01
CA GLU A 185 -0.11 4.80 9.86
C GLU A 185 0.40 4.10 8.61
N THR A 186 -0.47 3.94 7.62
CA THR A 186 -0.03 3.51 6.29
C THR A 186 0.41 4.76 5.53
N VAL A 187 1.72 5.05 5.61
CA VAL A 187 2.32 6.28 5.05
C VAL A 187 2.39 6.26 3.52
N TYR A 188 2.34 5.07 2.92
CA TYR A 188 2.23 4.85 1.49
C TYR A 188 1.47 3.55 1.21
N LEU A 189 0.62 3.55 0.19
CA LEU A 189 -0.15 2.39 -0.26
C LEU A 189 -0.30 2.45 -1.78
N ASP A 190 -0.03 1.33 -2.44
CA ASP A 190 -0.45 1.07 -3.81
C ASP A 190 -1.04 -0.35 -3.94
N ASP A 191 -1.24 -0.80 -5.18
CA ASP A 191 -1.84 -2.11 -5.46
C ASP A 191 -0.95 -3.28 -5.00
N GLU A 192 0.37 -3.07 -4.88
CA GLU A 192 1.34 -4.13 -4.60
C GLU A 192 1.90 -4.07 -3.19
N ILE A 193 2.15 -2.87 -2.62
CA ILE A 193 2.78 -2.73 -1.31
C ILE A 193 2.09 -1.70 -0.43
N ARG A 194 2.32 -1.83 0.87
CA ARG A 194 2.15 -0.73 1.81
C ARG A 194 3.36 -0.55 2.70
N VAL A 195 3.61 0.71 3.05
CA VAL A 195 4.66 1.14 3.97
C VAL A 195 3.98 1.72 5.19
N VAL A 196 4.42 1.25 6.35
CA VAL A 196 3.70 1.42 7.61
C VAL A 196 4.66 1.94 8.67
N LYS A 197 4.14 2.82 9.53
CA LYS A 197 4.78 3.23 10.78
C LYS A 197 3.82 2.97 11.94
N ASP A 198 4.26 2.34 13.02
CA ASP A 198 3.44 2.06 14.19
C ASP A 198 3.62 3.08 15.33
N ILE A 199 2.85 2.90 16.40
CA ILE A 199 2.89 3.71 17.63
C ILE A 199 4.24 3.72 18.36
N ARG A 200 5.10 2.72 18.13
CA ARG A 200 6.42 2.57 18.75
C ARG A 200 7.56 3.09 17.86
N ASP A 201 7.21 3.81 16.79
CA ASP A 201 8.14 4.22 15.74
C ASP A 201 8.80 3.03 15.01
N ASP A 202 8.18 1.85 15.04
CA ASP A 202 8.59 0.72 14.22
C ASP A 202 7.98 0.83 12.82
N TYR A 203 8.68 0.23 11.85
CA TYR A 203 8.30 0.25 10.44
C TYR A 203 7.98 -1.13 9.91
N LEU A 204 7.02 -1.21 8.99
CA LEU A 204 6.77 -2.42 8.20
C LEU A 204 6.70 -2.05 6.73
N VAL A 205 7.36 -2.86 5.90
CA VAL A 205 7.12 -2.91 4.46
C VAL A 205 6.51 -4.26 4.16
N VAL A 206 5.33 -4.25 3.56
CA VAL A 206 4.58 -5.46 3.28
C VAL A 206 4.03 -5.40 1.86
N GLU A 207 3.93 -6.56 1.21
CA GLU A 207 3.31 -6.69 -0.11
C GLU A 207 1.92 -7.31 -0.01
N ARG A 208 1.08 -7.09 -1.02
CA ARG A 208 -0.19 -7.78 -1.16
C ARG A 208 0.10 -9.24 -1.49
N ALA A 209 -0.34 -10.15 -0.63
CA ALA A 209 -0.18 -11.58 -0.88
C ALA A 209 -1.00 -11.99 -2.11
N PRO A 210 -0.53 -12.96 -2.92
CA PRO A 210 -1.27 -13.45 -4.09
C PRO A 210 -2.46 -14.35 -3.71
N TYR A 211 -2.79 -14.43 -2.43
CA TYR A 211 -3.86 -15.24 -1.87
C TYR A 211 -4.53 -14.49 -0.72
N ASN A 212 -5.78 -14.87 -0.42
CA ASN A 212 -6.48 -14.39 0.77
C ASN A 212 -6.33 -15.42 1.87
N TRP A 213 -5.58 -15.07 2.92
CA TRP A 213 -5.46 -15.94 4.09
C TRP A 213 -6.79 -16.00 4.83
N LYS A 214 -7.14 -17.20 5.27
CA LYS A 214 -8.29 -17.48 6.12
C LYS A 214 -7.81 -18.35 7.27
N GLU A 215 -8.44 -18.14 8.42
CA GLU A 215 -8.20 -18.96 9.61
C GLU A 215 -8.63 -20.41 9.42
#